data_AF-B9XPG8-F1
#
_entry.id   AF-B9XPG8-F1
#
_cell.length_a   1.000
_cell.length_b   1.000
_cell.length_c   1.000
_cell.angle_alpha   90.00
_cell.angle_beta   90.00
_cell.angle_gamma   90.00
#
_symmetry.space_group_name_H-M   'P 1'
#
loop_
_entity.id
_entity.type
_entity.pdbx_description
1 polymer ?
#
loop_
_entity_poly.entity_id
_entity_poly.type
_entity_poly.pdbx_seq_one_letter_code
_entity_poly.pdbx_strand_id
1 'polypeptide(L)' 'MSDEILAGLKAGEGKEFRMLDDDKNLMASGRYIGPDDETEFRPLDDFGMANWGCTMIQYRNKEGMFETI' A
#
# COMPACT_ATOMS: atom_id res chain seq x y z
N MET A 1 -10.72 -1.10 13.46
CA MET A 1 -10.57 -2.14 12.41
C MET A 1 -11.39 -3.35 12.84
N SER A 2 -12.25 -3.90 11.97
CA SER A 2 -13.07 -5.06 12.33
C SER A 2 -12.23 -6.34 12.38
N ASP A 3 -12.65 -7.31 13.17
CA ASP A 3 -11.99 -8.62 13.28
C ASP A 3 -11.96 -9.36 11.93
N GLU A 4 -12.95 -9.12 11.08
CA GLU A 4 -13.05 -9.68 9.72
C GLU A 4 -11.92 -9.19 8.80
N ILE A 5 -11.65 -7.87 8.79
CA ILE A 5 -10.54 -7.31 8.01
C ILE A 5 -9.21 -7.85 8.52
N LEU A 6 -9.05 -7.98 9.84
CA LEU A 6 -7.83 -8.54 10.42
C LEU A 6 -7.64 -10.01 10.04
N ALA A 7 -8.72 -10.80 10.01
CA ALA A 7 -8.68 -12.20 9.56
C ALA A 7 -8.30 -12.30 8.07
N GLY A 8 -8.90 -11.46 7.20
CA GLY A 8 -8.58 -11.40 5.78
C GLY A 8 -7.11 -11.04 5.54
N LEU A 9 -6.59 -10.02 6.22
CA LEU A 9 -5.17 -9.64 6.13
C LEU A 9 -4.24 -10.79 6.55
N LYS A 10 -4.59 -11.53 7.61
CA LYS A 10 -3.82 -12.70 8.07
C LYS A 10 -3.90 -13.87 7.09
N ALA A 11 -5.01 -14.01 6.37
CA ALA A 11 -5.18 -15.00 5.30
C ALA A 11 -4.44 -14.60 4.00
N GLY A 12 -3.89 -13.39 3.92
CA GLY A 12 -3.21 -12.87 2.74
C GLY A 12 -4.15 -12.22 1.73
N GLU A 13 -5.36 -11.85 2.13
CA GLU A 13 -6.30 -11.10 1.29
C GLU A 13 -5.90 -9.62 1.18
N GLY A 14 -6.38 -8.97 0.12
CA GLY A 14 -6.17 -7.56 -0.12
C GLY A 14 -5.11 -7.23 -1.16
N LYS A 15 -5.08 -5.96 -1.53
CA LYS A 15 -4.20 -5.38 -2.55
C LYS A 15 -2.82 -5.12 -1.97
N GLU A 16 -1.80 -5.72 -2.56
CA GLU A 16 -0.42 -5.57 -2.13
C GLU A 16 0.08 -4.17 -2.49
N PHE A 17 0.78 -3.52 -1.57
CA PHE A 17 1.48 -2.27 -1.84
C PHE A 17 2.87 -2.25 -1.22
N ARG A 18 3.73 -1.40 -1.77
CA ARG A 18 5.08 -1.13 -1.30
C ARG A 18 5.41 0.34 -1.42
N MET A 19 6.24 0.83 -0.51
CA MET A 19 6.75 2.19 -0.49
C MET A 19 8.26 2.14 -0.70
N LEU A 20 8.74 2.97 -1.62
CA LEU A 20 10.13 3.02 -2.04
C LEU A 20 10.70 4.42 -1.80
N ASP A 21 11.99 4.51 -1.48
CA ASP A 21 12.75 5.76 -1.54
C ASP A 21 13.11 6.12 -3.00
N ASP A 22 13.81 7.24 -3.19
CA ASP A 22 14.28 7.73 -4.50
C ASP A 22 15.29 6.79 -5.18
N ASP A 23 16.03 6.01 -4.41
CA ASP A 23 16.95 4.96 -4.88
C ASP A 23 16.25 3.60 -5.12
N LYS A 24 14.92 3.53 -4.97
CA LYS A 24 14.08 2.33 -5.10
C LYS A 24 14.31 1.27 -4.01
N ASN A 25 14.89 1.62 -2.88
CA ASN A 25 14.97 0.74 -1.72
C ASN A 25 13.59 0.57 -1.10
N LEU A 26 13.28 -0.67 -0.68
CA LEU A 26 12.02 -0.97 -0.01
C LEU A 26 12.03 -0.41 1.42
N MET A 27 11.16 0.56 1.67
CA MET A 27 11.02 1.19 2.99
C MET A 27 9.89 0.56 3.80
N ALA A 28 8.76 0.28 3.15
CA ALA A 28 7.61 -0.37 3.76
C ALA A 28 6.82 -1.20 2.74
N SER A 29 6.06 -2.17 3.22
CA SER A 29 5.13 -2.96 2.40
C SER A 29 3.93 -3.40 3.22
N GLY A 30 2.80 -3.63 2.56
CA GLY A 30 1.61 -4.10 3.24
C GLY A 30 0.53 -4.62 2.29
N ARG A 31 -0.63 -4.90 2.87
CA ARG A 31 -1.86 -5.25 2.17
C ARG A 31 -2.95 -4.28 2.57
N TYR A 32 -3.76 -3.88 1.61
CA TYR A 32 -4.92 -3.03 1.79
C TYR A 32 -6.21 -3.82 1.57
N ILE A 33 -7.14 -3.74 2.52
CA ILE A 33 -8.51 -4.25 2.40
C ILE A 33 -9.44 -3.08 2.70
N GLY A 34 -10.10 -2.57 1.67
CA GLY A 34 -10.99 -1.42 1.74
C GLY A 34 -11.52 -1.03 0.36
N PRO A 35 -12.20 0.13 0.25
CA PRO A 35 -12.67 0.65 -1.03
C PRO A 35 -11.54 0.85 -2.06
N ASP A 36 -11.75 0.41 -3.30
CA ASP A 36 -10.88 0.66 -4.45
C ASP A 36 -11.27 2.03 -5.06
N ASP A 37 -10.91 3.12 -4.37
CA ASP A 37 -11.19 4.49 -4.78
C ASP A 37 -9.93 5.39 -4.72
N GLU A 38 -10.05 6.64 -5.19
CA GLU A 38 -8.95 7.62 -5.24
C GLU A 38 -8.33 7.95 -3.87
N THR A 39 -8.93 7.47 -2.77
CA THR A 39 -8.44 7.71 -1.40
C THR A 39 -7.71 6.52 -0.79
N GLU A 40 -7.66 5.37 -1.48
CA GLU A 40 -7.07 4.10 -1.03
C GLU A 40 -5.71 4.25 -0.33
N PHE A 41 -4.80 5.02 -0.94
CA PHE A 41 -3.45 5.24 -0.43
C PHE A 41 -3.17 6.68 0.01
N ARG A 42 -4.18 7.55 0.00
CA ARG A 42 -4.02 8.98 0.31
C ARG A 42 -3.37 9.23 1.68
N PRO A 43 -3.69 8.49 2.75
CA PRO A 43 -2.98 8.67 4.02
C PRO A 43 -1.49 8.32 3.97
N LEU A 44 -1.10 7.35 3.12
CA LEU A 44 0.31 6.99 2.94
C LEU A 44 1.04 8.05 2.12
N ASP A 45 0.37 8.66 1.15
CA ASP A 45 0.89 9.79 0.37
C ASP A 45 1.03 11.05 1.24
N ASP A 46 -0.06 11.44 1.93
CA ASP A 46 -0.13 12.64 2.76
C ASP A 46 0.83 12.61 3.97
N PHE A 47 1.04 11.44 4.59
CA PHE A 47 1.79 11.32 5.84
C PHE A 47 2.89 10.28 5.82
N GLY A 48 2.65 9.12 5.19
CA GLY A 48 3.59 8.00 5.19
C GLY A 48 4.89 8.32 4.45
N MET A 49 4.79 8.97 3.28
CA MET A 49 5.94 9.28 2.42
C MET A 49 6.92 10.23 3.11
N ALA A 50 6.42 11.34 3.64
CA ALA A 50 7.25 12.30 4.38
C ALA A 50 7.87 11.69 5.65
N ASN A 51 7.14 10.83 6.37
CA ASN A 51 7.60 10.26 7.63
C ASN A 51 8.63 9.11 7.45
N TRP A 52 8.57 8.39 6.33
CA TRP A 52 9.46 7.26 6.06
C TRP A 52 10.52 7.54 4.99
N GLY A 53 10.67 8.80 4.55
CA GLY A 53 11.60 9.17 3.48
C GLY A 53 11.31 8.45 2.16
N CYS A 54 10.05 8.06 1.93
CA CYS A 54 9.63 7.41 0.71
C CYS A 54 9.22 8.46 -0.32
N THR A 55 9.56 8.22 -1.58
CA THR A 55 9.20 9.10 -2.70
C THR A 55 8.23 8.44 -3.68
N MET A 56 7.93 7.15 -3.50
CA MET A 56 7.01 6.40 -4.37
C MET A 56 6.16 5.41 -3.57
N ILE A 57 4.88 5.33 -3.92
CA ILE A 57 3.98 4.24 -3.52
C ILE A 57 3.66 3.42 -4.77
N GLN A 58 3.82 2.10 -4.67
CA GLN A 58 3.44 1.18 -5.71
C GLN A 58 2.42 0.17 -5.19
N TYR A 59 1.37 -0.09 -5.95
CA TYR A 59 0.39 -1.13 -5.64
C TYR A 59 0.35 -2.18 -6.74
N ARG A 60 -0.10 -3.38 -6.39
CA ARG A 60 -0.28 -4.47 -7.35
C ARG A 60 -1.65 -4.38 -8.00
N ASN A 61 -1.68 -4.12 -9.31
CA ASN A 61 -2.90 -4.03 -10.10
C ASN A 61 -3.54 -5.42 -10.31
N LYS A 62 -4.71 -5.45 -10.98
CA LYS A 62 -5.46 -6.69 -11.28
C LYS A 62 -4.71 -7.64 -12.22
N GLU A 63 -3.75 -7.14 -12.99
CA GLU A 63 -2.87 -7.91 -13.87
C GLU A 63 -1.64 -8.46 -13.13
N GLY A 64 -1.51 -8.16 -11.83
CA GLY A 64 -0.41 -8.62 -10.99
C GLY A 64 0.86 -7.79 -11.13
N MET A 65 0.83 -6.65 -11.82
CA MET A 65 1.94 -5.73 -12.01
C MET A 65 1.94 -4.62 -10.96
N PHE A 66 3.12 -4.11 -10.60
CA PHE A 66 3.24 -2.94 -9.73
C PHE A 66 3.09 -1.65 -10.54
N GLU A 67 2.13 -0.83 -10.17
CA GLU A 67 1.90 0.52 -10.71
C GLU A 67 2.23 1.56 -9.66
N THR A 68 2.88 2.66 -10.06
CA THR A 68 3.15 3.80 -9.18
C THR A 68 1.94 4.74 -9.21
N ILE A 69 1.57 5.25 -8.04
CA ILE A 69 0.60 6.34 -7.91
C ILE A 69 1.31 7.68 -7.76
#